data_AF-A0A257GMF9-F1
#
_entry.id   AF-A0A257GMF9-F1
#
_cell.length_a   1.000
_cell.length_b   1.000
_cell.length_c   1.000
_cell.angle_alpha   90.00
_cell.angle_beta   90.00
_cell.angle_gamma   90.00
#
_symmetry.space_group_name_H-M   'P 1'
#
loop_
_entity.id
_entity.type
_entity.pdbx_description
1 polymer ?
#
loop_
_entity_poly.entity_id
_entity_poly.type
_entity_poly.pdbx_seq_one_letter_code
_entity_poly.pdbx_strand_id
1 'polypeptide(L)' 'MPLLLLILVVAVFVYAWFARRNSTLTRACRWRLDRLTGPTHYRCAACGAVCDPGAAGAPRQCLRVQQ' A
#
# COMPACT_ATOMS: atom_id res chain seq x y z
N MET A 1 0.83 9.55 -36.91
CA MET A 1 1.99 8.77 -36.39
C MET A 1 1.56 7.94 -35.18
N PRO A 2 1.01 6.72 -35.39
CA PRO A 2 0.36 5.90 -34.35
C PRO A 2 1.30 5.45 -33.22
N LEU A 3 2.61 5.49 -33.46
CA LEU A 3 3.64 5.09 -32.50
C LEU A 3 3.59 5.91 -31.19
N LEU A 4 3.35 7.23 -31.29
CA LEU A 4 3.26 8.11 -30.12
C LEU A 4 2.07 7.76 -29.22
N LEU A 5 0.94 7.39 -29.83
CA LEU A 5 -0.26 6.98 -29.09
C LEU A 5 -0.01 5.67 -28.33
N LEU A 6 0.68 4.70 -28.96
CA LEU A 6 1.05 3.45 -28.29
C LEU A 6 1.95 3.69 -27.08
N ILE A 7 2.98 4.53 -27.23
CA ILE A 7 3.88 4.88 -26.12
C ILE A 7 3.11 5.56 -24.99
N LEU A 8 2.22 6.49 -25.32
CA LEU A 8 1.42 7.19 -24.32
C LEU A 8 0.49 6.24 -23.56
N VAL A 9 -0.14 5.29 -24.25
CA VAL A 9 -0.98 4.26 -23.61
C VAL A 9 -0.16 3.43 -22.63
N VAL A 10 1.01 2.94 -23.04
CA VAL A 10 1.90 2.17 -22.16
C VAL A 10 2.33 3.01 -20.95
N ALA A 11 2.75 4.26 -21.17
CA ALA A 11 3.16 5.16 -20.11
C ALA A 11 2.04 5.42 -19.09
N VAL A 12 0.80 5.61 -19.55
CA VAL A 12 -0.37 5.80 -18.68
C VAL A 12 -0.63 4.56 -17.83
N PHE A 13 -0.57 3.36 -18.41
CA PHE A 13 -0.77 2.12 -17.63
C PHE A 13 0.34 1.88 -16.61
N VAL A 14 1.60 2.13 -16.98
CA VAL A 14 2.75 2.04 -16.07
C VAL A 14 2.61 3.07 -14.95
N TYR A 15 2.28 4.33 -15.27
CA TYR A 15 2.06 5.37 -14.28
C TYR A 15 0.90 5.04 -13.34
N ALA A 16 -0.24 4.58 -13.87
CA ALA A 16 -1.38 4.18 -13.06
C ALA A 16 -1.08 2.97 -12.17
N TRP A 17 -0.20 2.05 -12.60
CA TRP A 17 0.29 0.96 -11.76
C TRP A 17 1.19 1.49 -10.64
N PHE A 18 2.17 2.34 -10.96
CA PHE A 18 3.05 2.97 -9.97
C PHE A 18 2.26 3.83 -8.97
N ALA A 19 1.32 4.67 -9.43
CA ALA A 19 0.50 5.54 -8.59
C ALA A 19 -0.44 4.74 -7.68
N ARG A 20 -1.08 3.67 -8.18
CA ARG A 20 -1.84 2.73 -7.33
C ARG A 20 -0.94 2.07 -6.31
N ARG A 21 0.28 1.70 -6.72
CA ARG A 21 1.26 1.14 -5.80
C ARG A 21 1.81 2.15 -4.85
N ASN A 22 1.83 3.47 -5.08
CA ASN A 22 2.44 4.49 -4.19
C ASN A 22 1.46 5.37 -3.41
N SER A 23 0.16 5.28 -3.66
CA SER A 23 -0.83 6.08 -2.93
C SER A 23 -1.00 5.60 -1.48
N THR A 24 -0.49 6.38 -0.53
CA THR A 24 -0.68 6.22 0.92
C THR A 24 -2.08 6.63 1.39
N LEU A 25 -2.79 7.36 0.55
CA LEU A 25 -4.08 7.98 0.84
C LEU A 25 -5.22 7.11 0.33
N THR A 26 -5.30 5.85 0.78
CA THR A 26 -6.48 5.04 0.49
C THR A 26 -7.13 4.57 1.78
N ARG A 27 -8.42 4.88 1.88
CA ARG A 27 -9.44 4.30 2.78
C ARG A 27 -9.48 2.76 2.75
N ALA A 28 -8.58 2.12 2.01
CA ALA A 28 -8.43 0.68 1.79
C ALA A 28 -7.26 0.07 2.59
N CYS A 29 -6.58 0.82 3.46
CA CYS A 29 -5.56 0.26 4.33
C CYS A 29 -6.19 -0.82 5.24
N ARG A 30 -5.95 -2.09 4.89
CA ARG A 30 -6.53 -3.27 5.55
C ARG A 30 -5.49 -3.88 6.48
N TRP A 31 -5.44 -3.38 7.70
CA TRP A 31 -4.64 -3.96 8.76
C TRP A 31 -5.18 -5.33 9.16
N ARG A 32 -4.30 -6.33 9.13
CA ARG A 32 -4.56 -7.68 9.61
C ARG A 32 -3.58 -7.98 10.74
N LEU A 33 -4.08 -8.60 11.80
CA LEU A 33 -3.22 -9.10 12.86
C LEU A 33 -2.47 -10.33 12.35
N ASP A 34 -1.15 -10.27 12.40
CA ASP A 34 -0.26 -11.38 12.03
C ASP A 34 0.13 -12.16 13.29
N ARG A 35 -0.66 -13.20 13.60
CA ARG A 35 -0.48 -14.02 14.80
C ARG A 35 0.77 -14.91 14.74
N LEU A 36 1.43 -15.02 13.59
CA LEU A 36 2.66 -15.79 13.46
C LEU A 36 3.85 -15.02 14.07
N THR A 37 3.89 -13.70 13.90
CA THR A 37 4.98 -12.85 14.41
C THR A 37 4.76 -12.43 15.86
N GLY A 38 3.50 -12.20 16.25
CA GLY A 38 3.19 -11.88 17.64
C GLY A 38 1.76 -11.39 17.88
N PRO A 39 1.31 -11.34 19.14
CA PRO A 39 -0.06 -10.93 19.49
C PRO A 39 -0.35 -9.45 19.22
N THR A 40 0.69 -8.64 19.05
CA THR A 40 0.60 -7.20 18.78
C THR A 40 1.09 -6.82 17.39
N HIS A 41 1.41 -7.78 16.52
CA HIS A 41 1.99 -7.50 15.22
C HIS A 41 0.89 -7.36 14.16
N TYR A 42 0.78 -6.18 13.57
CA TYR A 42 -0.18 -5.89 12.50
C TYR A 42 0.55 -5.68 11.18
N ARG A 43 -0.01 -6.27 10.12
CA ARG A 43 0.47 -6.10 8.76
C ARG A 43 -0.67 -5.62 7.85
N CYS A 44 -0.42 -4.60 7.06
CA CYS A 44 -1.37 -4.13 6.06
C CYS A 44 -1.35 -5.04 4.84
N ALA A 45 -2.49 -5.62 4.48
CA ALA A 45 -2.63 -6.47 3.29
C ALA A 45 -2.51 -5.69 1.96
N ALA A 46 -2.71 -4.37 1.99
CA ALA A 46 -2.68 -3.52 0.80
C ALA A 46 -1.28 -2.98 0.47
N CYS A 47 -0.56 -2.46 1.47
CA CYS A 47 0.76 -1.84 1.28
C CYS A 47 1.92 -2.62 1.91
N GLY A 48 1.64 -3.68 2.68
CA GLY A 48 2.68 -4.46 3.36
C GLY A 48 3.32 -3.77 4.57
N ALA A 49 2.87 -2.56 4.95
CA ALA A 49 3.33 -1.88 6.15
C ALA A 49 3.11 -2.76 7.38
N VAL A 50 4.07 -2.76 8.29
CA VAL A 50 4.02 -3.46 9.57
C VAL A 50 3.96 -2.45 10.71
N CYS A 51 3.26 -2.81 11.78
CA CYS A 51 3.09 -1.97 12.94
C CYS A 51 2.91 -2.85 14.19
N ASP A 52 3.64 -2.51 15.24
CA ASP A 52 3.50 -3.10 16.57
C ASP A 52 2.95 -2.05 17.54
N PRO A 53 1.65 -1.72 17.50
CA PRO A 53 1.05 -0.70 18.36
C PRO A 53 0.99 -1.09 19.85
N GLY A 54 1.42 -2.30 20.22
CA GLY A 54 1.35 -2.79 21.60
C GLY A 54 -0.10 -2.82 22.11
N ALA A 55 -0.34 -2.21 23.28
CA ALA A 55 -1.65 -2.13 23.93
C ALA A 55 -2.62 -1.13 23.29
N ALA A 56 -2.17 -0.28 22.35
CA ALA A 56 -2.99 0.78 21.75
C ALA A 56 -4.01 0.29 20.71
N GLY A 57 -4.02 -1.01 20.39
CA GLY A 57 -4.94 -1.62 19.42
C GLY A 57 -4.57 -1.34 17.96
N ALA A 58 -5.40 -1.81 17.02
CA ALA A 58 -5.07 -1.77 15.60
C ALA A 58 -4.86 -0.33 15.07
N PRO A 59 -3.83 -0.10 14.23
CA PRO A 59 -3.53 1.22 13.69
C PRO A 59 -4.66 1.74 12.78
N ARG A 60 -5.04 3.00 12.99
CA ARG A 60 -6.12 3.67 12.21
C ARG A 60 -5.61 4.37 10.96
N GLN A 61 -4.30 4.54 10.83
CA GLN A 61 -3.64 5.18 9.70
C GLN A 61 -2.70 4.20 9.00
N CYS A 62 -2.45 4.44 7.70
CA CYS A 62 -1.53 3.63 6.93
C CYS A 62 -0.09 4.09 7.19
N LEU A 63 0.72 3.26 7.85
CA LEU A 63 2.12 3.53 8.21
C LEU A 63 3.08 3.12 7.09
N ARG A 64 2.67 3.30 5.85
CA ARG A 64 3.54 2.98 4.73
C ARG A 64 4.73 3.95 4.75
N VAL A 65 5.94 3.39 4.77
CA VAL A 65 7.16 4.14 4.48
C VAL A 65 7.06 4.64 3.04
N GLN A 66 6.90 5.96 2.87
CA GLN A 66 7.15 6.62 1.60
C GLN A 66 8.67 6.64 1.42
N GLN A 67 9.20 5.66 0.68
CA GLN A 67 10.53 5.76 0.10
C GLN A 67 10.46 6.60 -1.16
#